data_AF-A0A966APJ1-F1
#
_entry.id   AF-A0A966APJ1-F1
#
_cell.length_a   1.000
_cell.length_b   1.000
_cell.length_c   1.000
_cell.angle_alpha   90.00
_cell.angle_beta   90.00
_cell.angle_gamma   90.00
#
_symmetry.space_group_name_H-M   'P 1'
#
loop_
_entity.id
_entity.type
_entity.pdbx_description
1 polymer ?
#
loop_
_entity_poly.entity_id
_entity_poly.type
_entity_poly.pdbx_seq_one_letter_code
_entity_poly.pdbx_strand_id
1 'polypeptide(L)'
;IMFPLEAQWNGKKLDKTYVTQRDKWEPLYEATQIKGDGEAHPYLSPDDEFADYETWAIGNLDVSAAKTNDMLAGEYAREALKRGLAIEAELGTNPYKFGIIGATDSHTSLATAEEDNFFGKHSGYEPKPERMNHPFMQTESGTITGWQMVASGLAAVWARENTRESIFDAMQRKEVYGTTGPRMVVRMFGGWEFTEQDMNSRMPAVVGYEKGTPMGGDLRVMPKDAKAPNFMVYALRDPIGANLDRIQIVKGWIDTNGKTHEKVYDVAWSGNRTVGVNGKLPAVGNTVDVANANWTNSIGASELATVWADPEFNPKQKAFYYARVIEIPTPRWTTYDAFRFGIELPKDVPASTQERAYTSPIWYTPKS
;
A
#
# COMPACT_ATOMS: atom_id res chain seq x y z
N ILE A 1 -6.83 14.27 14.06
CA ILE A 1 -6.88 12.85 13.65
C ILE A 1 -7.45 12.78 12.25
N MET A 2 -6.81 12.04 11.35
CA MET A 2 -7.16 11.98 9.93
C MET A 2 -8.37 11.07 9.65
N PHE A 3 -8.46 9.95 10.35
CA PHE A 3 -9.54 8.96 10.26
C PHE A 3 -10.23 8.77 11.60
N PRO A 4 -10.96 9.78 12.11
CA PRO A 4 -11.68 9.65 13.37
C PRO A 4 -12.72 8.51 13.31
N LEU A 5 -12.93 7.85 14.45
CA LEU A 5 -13.97 6.84 14.63
C LEU A 5 -15.23 7.44 15.29
N GLU A 6 -15.07 8.30 16.29
CA GLU A 6 -16.20 8.81 17.10
C GLU A 6 -16.51 10.29 16.87
N ALA A 7 -15.46 11.13 16.83
CA ALA A 7 -15.59 12.57 16.76
C ALA A 7 -14.52 13.21 15.88
N GLN A 8 -14.89 14.30 15.22
CA GLN A 8 -14.02 15.14 14.42
C GLN A 8 -12.98 15.85 15.30
N TRP A 9 -12.00 16.51 14.68
CA TRP A 9 -10.91 17.19 15.37
C TRP A 9 -11.37 18.28 16.36
N ASN A 10 -12.57 18.83 16.18
CA ASN A 10 -13.19 19.84 17.05
C ASN A 10 -14.16 19.24 18.10
N GLY A 11 -14.19 17.91 18.25
CA GLY A 11 -15.08 17.22 19.18
C GLY A 11 -16.51 17.01 18.69
N LYS A 12 -16.89 17.52 17.50
CA LYS A 12 -18.21 17.24 16.92
C LYS A 12 -18.29 15.75 16.56
N LYS A 13 -19.34 15.06 17.03
CA LYS A 13 -19.61 13.66 16.66
C LYS A 13 -19.70 13.50 15.13
N LEU A 14 -19.33 12.32 14.64
CA LEU A 14 -19.58 11.98 13.25
C LEU A 14 -21.10 11.94 12.98
N ASP A 15 -21.52 12.52 11.87
CA ASP A 15 -22.91 12.54 11.44
C ASP A 15 -23.02 12.13 9.96
N LYS A 16 -24.25 11.91 9.49
CA LYS A 16 -24.52 11.51 8.10
C LYS A 16 -23.94 12.50 7.08
N THR A 17 -23.97 13.79 7.40
CA THR A 17 -23.40 14.83 6.55
C THR A 17 -21.89 14.66 6.42
N TYR A 18 -21.18 14.48 7.54
CA TYR A 18 -19.74 14.25 7.54
C TYR A 18 -19.36 13.06 6.67
N VAL A 19 -19.99 11.91 6.88
CA VAL A 19 -19.59 10.68 6.16
C VAL A 19 -19.91 10.76 4.67
N THR A 20 -21.03 11.37 4.30
CA THR A 20 -21.43 11.56 2.89
C THR A 20 -20.51 12.56 2.19
N GLN A 21 -20.07 13.62 2.86
CA GLN A 21 -19.15 14.59 2.26
C GLN A 21 -17.76 13.99 2.05
N ARG A 22 -17.24 13.21 3.01
CA ARG A 22 -15.93 12.56 2.84
C ARG A 22 -15.94 11.52 1.72
N ASP A 23 -16.93 10.63 1.69
CA ASP A 23 -17.08 9.64 0.61
C ASP A 23 -17.16 10.32 -0.78
N LYS A 24 -17.82 11.47 -0.87
CA LYS A 24 -17.95 12.23 -2.11
C LYS A 24 -16.66 12.93 -2.55
N TRP A 25 -15.96 13.60 -1.62
CA TRP A 25 -14.89 14.54 -1.96
C TRP A 25 -13.47 14.00 -1.77
N GLU A 26 -13.32 12.87 -1.08
CA GLU A 26 -12.02 12.25 -0.79
C GLU A 26 -11.94 10.84 -1.41
N PRO A 27 -12.08 10.71 -2.75
CA PRO A 27 -12.14 9.41 -3.40
C PRO A 27 -10.80 8.68 -3.35
N LEU A 28 -9.68 9.38 -3.19
CA LEU A 28 -8.33 8.82 -3.21
C LEU A 28 -7.56 9.25 -1.96
N TYR A 29 -6.68 8.36 -1.49
CA TYR A 29 -5.79 8.60 -0.37
C TYR A 29 -4.35 8.22 -0.73
N GLU A 30 -3.42 9.09 -0.37
CA GLU A 30 -1.98 8.84 -0.46
C GLU A 30 -1.55 7.96 0.72
N ALA A 31 -1.24 6.69 0.43
CA ALA A 31 -0.78 5.75 1.44
C ALA A 31 0.74 5.74 1.61
N THR A 32 1.52 6.32 0.68
CA THR A 32 2.98 6.32 0.76
C THR A 32 3.56 7.55 0.08
N GLN A 33 4.56 8.14 0.71
CA GLN A 33 5.18 9.39 0.31
C GLN A 33 6.52 9.60 1.05
N ILE A 34 7.28 10.64 0.71
CA ILE A 34 8.62 10.94 1.27
C ILE A 34 8.74 11.05 2.81
N LYS A 35 7.63 11.31 3.51
CA LYS A 35 7.47 11.39 4.98
C LYS A 35 6.85 10.11 5.54
N GLY A 36 7.08 8.99 4.86
CA GLY A 36 6.79 7.67 5.37
C GLY A 36 5.70 6.94 4.62
N ASP A 37 5.58 5.66 4.97
CA ASP A 37 4.48 4.81 4.52
C ASP A 37 3.38 4.75 5.58
N GLY A 38 2.16 5.00 5.13
CA GLY A 38 0.93 5.03 5.91
C GLY A 38 -0.01 3.87 5.60
N GLU A 39 0.44 2.80 4.95
CA GLU A 39 -0.41 1.64 4.67
C GLU A 39 -0.85 0.95 5.96
N ALA A 40 0.11 0.59 6.81
CA ALA A 40 -0.09 -0.08 8.09
C ALA A 40 1.00 0.30 9.11
N HIS A 41 0.85 -0.17 10.35
CA HIS A 41 1.83 0.03 11.41
C HIS A 41 1.98 -1.27 12.21
N PRO A 42 3.20 -1.67 12.64
CA PRO A 42 3.42 -2.94 13.33
C PRO A 42 2.64 -3.08 14.65
N TYR A 43 2.39 -1.96 15.34
CA TYR A 43 1.51 -1.96 16.54
C TYR A 43 0.05 -2.32 16.22
N LEU A 44 -0.46 -1.92 15.05
CA LEU A 44 -1.85 -2.17 14.63
C LEU A 44 -2.01 -3.52 13.91
N SER A 45 -0.94 -3.98 13.27
CA SER A 45 -0.88 -5.16 12.42
C SER A 45 0.27 -6.10 12.81
N PRO A 46 0.32 -6.60 14.07
CA PRO A 46 1.49 -7.31 14.61
C PRO A 46 1.77 -8.66 13.94
N ASP A 47 0.77 -9.26 13.29
CA ASP A 47 0.90 -10.54 12.60
C ASP A 47 1.45 -10.39 11.15
N ASP A 48 1.51 -9.15 10.64
CA ASP A 48 1.99 -8.82 9.30
C ASP A 48 3.48 -8.46 9.34
N GLU A 49 4.31 -9.32 8.76
CA GLU A 49 5.78 -9.15 8.71
C GLU A 49 6.23 -7.94 7.88
N PHE A 50 5.36 -7.36 7.05
CA PHE A 50 5.65 -6.20 6.22
C PHE A 50 4.98 -4.91 6.71
N ALA A 51 4.31 -4.93 7.86
CA ALA A 51 3.66 -3.74 8.42
C ALA A 51 4.64 -2.69 8.99
N ASP A 52 5.88 -3.09 9.29
CA ASP A 52 6.95 -2.16 9.65
C ASP A 52 7.76 -1.76 8.41
N TYR A 53 7.33 -0.67 7.78
CA TYR A 53 7.99 -0.15 6.59
C TYR A 53 7.97 1.37 6.62
N GLU A 54 9.17 1.97 6.66
CA GLU A 54 9.40 3.41 6.50
C GLU A 54 8.45 4.32 7.32
N THR A 55 8.16 3.95 8.58
CA THR A 55 7.16 4.66 9.39
C THR A 55 7.69 5.98 9.98
N TRP A 56 6.86 7.03 9.96
CA TRP A 56 7.11 8.31 10.65
C TRP A 56 6.18 8.47 11.86
N ALA A 57 6.34 7.59 12.85
CA ALA A 57 5.41 7.48 13.97
C ALA A 57 5.85 8.19 15.26
N ILE A 58 6.88 9.04 15.24
CA ILE A 58 7.39 9.68 16.49
C ILE A 58 6.52 10.86 16.95
N GLY A 59 5.88 11.57 16.03
CA GLY A 59 5.18 12.83 16.30
C GLY A 59 4.31 13.28 15.13
N ASN A 60 3.65 14.43 15.26
CA ASN A 60 3.17 15.18 14.10
C ASN A 60 4.34 15.72 13.26
N LEU A 61 4.04 16.33 12.11
CA LEU A 61 5.04 16.74 11.11
C LEU A 61 6.17 17.62 11.68
N ASP A 62 5.81 18.59 12.52
CA ASP A 62 6.73 19.51 13.19
C ASP A 62 7.23 18.99 14.53
N VAL A 63 6.87 17.75 14.91
CA VAL A 63 7.26 17.07 16.15
C VAL A 63 6.96 17.94 17.38
N SER A 64 5.91 18.76 17.31
CA SER A 64 5.42 19.56 18.44
C SER A 64 4.56 18.76 19.41
N ALA A 65 4.07 17.60 18.97
CA ALA A 65 3.37 16.62 19.79
C ALA A 65 3.85 15.20 19.45
N ALA A 66 4.36 14.48 20.46
CA ALA A 66 4.71 13.07 20.34
C ALA A 66 3.47 12.21 20.08
N LYS A 67 3.62 11.14 19.32
CA LYS A 67 2.54 10.18 19.09
C LYS A 67 2.33 9.29 20.31
N THR A 68 1.06 8.93 20.52
CA THR A 68 0.69 7.83 21.41
C THR A 68 0.06 6.71 20.58
N ASN A 69 0.09 5.49 21.12
CA ASN A 69 -0.49 4.32 20.45
C ASN A 69 -1.98 4.49 20.10
N ASP A 70 -2.74 5.19 20.93
CA ASP A 70 -4.17 5.44 20.71
C ASP A 70 -4.44 6.32 19.48
N MET A 71 -3.46 7.15 19.08
CA MET A 71 -3.56 8.01 17.90
C MET A 71 -3.38 7.23 16.60
N LEU A 72 -2.51 6.22 16.60
CA LEU A 72 -2.06 5.51 15.40
C LEU A 72 -3.23 4.96 14.59
N ALA A 73 -4.22 4.39 15.27
CA ALA A 73 -5.37 3.80 14.58
C ALA A 73 -6.18 4.84 13.76
N GLY A 74 -6.05 6.14 14.02
CA GLY A 74 -6.68 7.19 13.22
C GLY A 74 -5.81 7.77 12.11
N GLU A 75 -4.69 7.12 11.77
CA GLU A 75 -3.62 7.72 10.95
C GLU A 75 -3.07 6.79 9.86
N TYR A 76 -3.45 5.50 9.85
CA TYR A 76 -3.01 4.52 8.85
C TYR A 76 -4.18 4.08 7.95
N ALA A 77 -3.89 3.89 6.65
CA ALA A 77 -4.87 3.58 5.62
C ALA A 77 -5.63 2.30 5.90
N ARG A 78 -4.94 1.18 6.21
CA ARG A 78 -5.58 -0.11 6.49
C ARG A 78 -6.56 -0.03 7.64
N GLU A 79 -6.20 0.70 8.70
CA GLU A 79 -7.08 0.93 9.83
C GLU A 79 -8.26 1.84 9.46
N ALA A 80 -8.04 2.87 8.63
CA ALA A 80 -9.12 3.69 8.09
C ALA A 80 -10.14 2.84 7.32
N LEU A 81 -9.69 1.93 6.45
CA LEU A 81 -10.58 1.03 5.71
C LEU A 81 -11.45 0.19 6.66
N LYS A 82 -10.87 -0.34 7.74
CA LYS A 82 -11.59 -1.08 8.80
C LYS A 82 -12.57 -0.20 9.55
N ARG A 83 -12.15 0.99 10.00
CA ARG A 83 -13.02 1.97 10.67
C ARG A 83 -14.19 2.39 9.78
N GLY A 84 -13.96 2.46 8.47
CA GLY A 84 -14.99 2.72 7.48
C GLY A 84 -16.14 1.72 7.53
N LEU A 85 -15.84 0.42 7.68
CA LEU A 85 -16.85 -0.63 7.86
C LEU A 85 -17.69 -0.42 9.12
N ALA A 86 -17.05 -0.03 10.24
CA ALA A 86 -17.73 0.23 11.50
C ALA A 86 -18.64 1.47 11.42
N ILE A 87 -18.13 2.58 10.87
CA ILE A 87 -18.89 3.81 10.68
C ILE A 87 -20.09 3.61 9.76
N GLU A 88 -19.93 2.82 8.70
CA GLU A 88 -21.01 2.50 7.78
C GLU A 88 -22.16 1.75 8.47
N ALA A 89 -21.86 0.88 9.44
CA ALA A 89 -22.88 0.16 10.21
C ALA A 89 -23.76 1.11 11.03
N GLU A 90 -23.20 2.24 11.50
CA GLU A 90 -23.92 3.21 12.32
C GLU A 90 -24.60 4.33 11.50
N LEU A 91 -23.89 4.86 10.51
CA LEU A 91 -24.30 6.07 9.77
C LEU A 91 -24.82 5.79 8.36
N GLY A 92 -24.64 4.56 7.85
CA GLY A 92 -25.12 4.11 6.55
C GLY A 92 -24.22 4.47 5.36
N THR A 93 -23.08 5.11 5.60
CA THR A 93 -22.10 5.46 4.55
C THR A 93 -20.70 5.25 5.09
N ASN A 94 -19.84 4.62 4.28
CA ASN A 94 -18.43 4.41 4.61
C ASN A 94 -17.62 5.63 4.11
N PRO A 95 -17.13 6.52 5.00
CA PRO A 95 -16.35 7.69 4.58
C PRO A 95 -14.94 7.36 4.10
N TYR A 96 -14.46 6.13 4.34
CA TYR A 96 -13.09 5.70 4.10
C TYR A 96 -13.03 4.66 2.98
N LYS A 97 -13.99 4.72 2.05
CA LYS A 97 -14.06 3.87 0.87
C LYS A 97 -13.21 4.42 -0.29
N PHE A 98 -12.01 4.90 0.03
CA PHE A 98 -11.10 5.55 -0.91
C PHE A 98 -10.25 4.54 -1.70
N GLY A 99 -9.71 4.99 -2.82
CA GLY A 99 -8.66 4.30 -3.58
C GLY A 99 -7.27 4.66 -3.04
N ILE A 100 -6.29 3.81 -3.28
CA ILE A 100 -4.93 3.98 -2.75
C ILE A 100 -3.99 4.45 -3.86
N ILE A 101 -3.23 5.52 -3.58
CA ILE A 101 -2.14 6.01 -4.43
C ILE A 101 -0.86 6.21 -3.60
N GLY A 102 0.27 6.36 -4.28
CA GLY A 102 1.48 6.94 -3.72
C GLY A 102 1.75 8.31 -4.36
N ALA A 103 2.52 9.16 -3.70
CA ALA A 103 3.00 10.40 -4.33
C ALA A 103 4.34 10.84 -3.76
N THR A 104 5.08 11.63 -4.53
CA THR A 104 6.44 12.03 -4.15
C THR A 104 6.45 13.13 -3.09
N ASP A 105 5.53 14.09 -3.19
CA ASP A 105 5.50 15.31 -2.36
C ASP A 105 6.90 15.98 -2.26
N SER A 106 7.61 16.15 -3.38
CA SER A 106 8.89 16.89 -3.42
C SER A 106 8.66 18.38 -3.75
N HIS A 107 9.45 19.26 -3.15
CA HIS A 107 9.47 20.71 -3.40
C HIS A 107 10.75 21.12 -4.14
N THR A 108 11.27 20.23 -4.98
CA THR A 108 12.49 20.40 -5.77
C THR A 108 12.20 20.67 -7.26
N SER A 109 10.93 20.57 -7.67
CA SER A 109 10.50 20.50 -9.09
C SER A 109 11.01 19.26 -9.83
N LEU A 110 11.55 18.26 -9.12
CA LEU A 110 12.07 17.01 -9.67
C LEU A 110 11.13 15.84 -9.36
N ALA A 111 10.95 14.96 -10.34
CA ALA A 111 10.25 13.68 -10.18
C ALA A 111 11.26 12.58 -9.81
N THR A 112 11.63 12.53 -8.53
CA THR A 112 12.77 11.75 -8.01
C THR A 112 12.31 10.75 -6.96
N ALA A 113 11.37 9.88 -7.34
CA ALA A 113 10.74 8.92 -6.45
C ALA A 113 11.43 7.53 -6.42
N GLU A 114 12.61 7.43 -7.05
CA GLU A 114 13.38 6.19 -7.21
C GLU A 114 14.62 6.27 -6.30
N GLU A 115 14.99 5.16 -5.65
CA GLU A 115 16.05 5.10 -4.64
C GLU A 115 17.43 5.54 -5.18
N ASP A 116 17.77 5.21 -6.43
CA ASP A 116 19.03 5.60 -7.07
C ASP A 116 19.06 7.08 -7.53
N ASN A 117 17.88 7.68 -7.64
CA ASN A 117 17.63 9.03 -8.14
C ASN A 117 16.89 9.90 -7.10
N PHE A 118 17.11 9.68 -5.80
CA PHE A 118 16.38 10.41 -4.76
C PHE A 118 17.04 11.76 -4.39
N PHE A 119 16.34 12.87 -4.66
CA PHE A 119 16.83 14.23 -4.39
C PHE A 119 16.29 14.88 -3.10
N GLY A 120 15.52 14.13 -2.29
CA GLY A 120 15.00 14.64 -1.02
C GLY A 120 13.79 15.58 -1.16
N LYS A 121 13.31 16.08 -0.01
CA LYS A 121 12.05 16.82 0.10
C LYS A 121 12.10 18.23 -0.47
N HIS A 122 13.20 18.93 -0.30
CA HIS A 122 13.42 20.29 -0.81
C HIS A 122 14.93 20.53 -0.91
N SER A 123 15.35 21.69 -1.40
CA SER A 123 16.77 22.02 -1.67
C SER A 123 17.74 21.85 -0.48
N GLY A 124 17.24 21.79 0.76
CA GLY A 124 18.07 21.53 1.94
C GLY A 124 18.56 20.07 2.05
N TYR A 125 17.86 19.16 1.37
CA TYR A 125 18.05 17.70 1.38
C TYR A 125 18.53 17.14 0.05
N GLU A 126 18.97 17.99 -0.87
CA GLU A 126 19.62 17.57 -2.10
C GLU A 126 20.90 16.76 -1.79
N PRO A 127 21.32 15.85 -2.71
CA PRO A 127 22.43 14.95 -2.48
C PRO A 127 23.72 15.67 -2.04
N LYS A 128 24.19 15.35 -0.83
CA LYS A 128 25.47 15.78 -0.26
C LYS A 128 25.87 14.80 0.86
N PRO A 129 27.15 14.67 1.21
CA PRO A 129 27.62 13.62 2.13
C PRO A 129 26.90 13.62 3.50
N GLU A 130 26.52 14.78 4.02
CA GLU A 130 25.99 14.91 5.37
C GLU A 130 24.46 14.79 5.46
N ARG A 131 23.73 14.73 4.32
CA ARG A 131 22.26 14.87 4.34
C ARG A 131 21.54 13.78 5.12
N MET A 132 22.13 12.58 5.20
CA MET A 132 21.56 11.46 5.98
C MET A 132 21.44 11.79 7.46
N ASN A 133 22.38 12.57 8.00
CA ASN A 133 22.42 12.94 9.42
C ASN A 133 21.78 14.31 9.69
N HIS A 134 21.43 15.06 8.65
CA HIS A 134 20.78 16.36 8.80
C HIS A 134 19.37 16.17 9.38
N PRO A 135 19.02 16.78 10.52
CA PRO A 135 17.71 16.61 11.11
C PRO A 135 16.64 17.19 10.19
N PHE A 136 15.65 16.37 9.82
CA PHE A 136 14.43 16.80 9.15
C PHE A 136 13.61 17.72 10.03
N MET A 137 13.41 17.30 11.27
CA MET A 137 12.78 18.06 12.33
C MET A 137 13.39 17.65 13.66
N GLN A 138 13.61 18.61 14.56
CA GLN A 138 14.18 18.36 15.88
C GLN A 138 13.53 19.27 16.92
N THR A 139 12.92 18.66 17.92
CA THR A 139 12.34 19.32 19.09
C THR A 139 12.70 18.55 20.36
N GLU A 140 12.26 19.02 21.52
CA GLU A 140 12.37 18.24 22.77
C GLU A 140 11.56 16.93 22.74
N SER A 141 10.55 16.83 21.86
CA SER A 141 9.69 15.65 21.74
C SER A 141 10.29 14.55 20.84
N GLY A 142 11.33 14.86 20.06
CA GLY A 142 11.98 13.88 19.20
C GLY A 142 12.73 14.48 18.02
N THR A 143 13.37 13.62 17.23
CA THR A 143 14.08 14.00 16.01
C THR A 143 13.68 13.07 14.88
N ILE A 144 13.26 13.65 13.75
CA ILE A 144 13.19 12.95 12.47
C ILE A 144 14.49 13.27 11.75
N THR A 145 15.26 12.25 11.42
CA THR A 145 16.57 12.41 10.79
C THR A 145 16.43 12.31 9.27
N GLY A 146 17.30 12.99 8.51
CA GLY A 146 17.23 13.04 7.05
C GLY A 146 17.21 11.66 6.38
N TRP A 147 17.96 10.69 6.90
CA TRP A 147 17.94 9.32 6.38
C TRP A 147 16.56 8.68 6.43
N GLN A 148 15.67 9.08 7.34
CA GLN A 148 14.32 8.50 7.47
C GLN A 148 13.37 8.93 6.35
N MET A 149 13.74 9.91 5.51
CA MET A 149 12.95 10.19 4.31
C MET A 149 12.92 8.97 3.40
N VAL A 150 11.83 8.82 2.67
CA VAL A 150 11.57 7.71 1.75
C VAL A 150 11.63 8.21 0.31
N ALA A 151 12.10 7.41 -0.64
CA ALA A 151 12.03 7.81 -2.05
C ALA A 151 10.57 7.92 -2.54
N SER A 152 9.65 7.15 -1.95
CA SER A 152 8.22 7.09 -2.25
C SER A 152 7.54 8.41 -2.65
N GLY A 153 6.58 8.38 -3.56
CA GLY A 153 6.07 7.25 -4.35
C GLY A 153 5.37 7.73 -5.62
N LEU A 154 4.71 6.80 -6.34
CA LEU A 154 4.03 7.07 -7.61
C LEU A 154 2.55 6.68 -7.56
N ALA A 155 1.74 7.45 -8.27
CA ALA A 155 0.34 7.15 -8.52
C ALA A 155 0.20 6.53 -9.92
N ALA A 156 -0.40 5.35 -9.99
CA ALA A 156 -0.73 4.70 -11.24
C ALA A 156 -2.25 4.70 -11.45
N VAL A 157 -2.68 5.01 -12.68
CA VAL A 157 -4.09 5.22 -13.02
C VAL A 157 -4.45 4.37 -14.23
N TRP A 158 -5.42 3.47 -14.08
CA TRP A 158 -5.95 2.68 -15.18
C TRP A 158 -7.05 3.44 -15.92
N ALA A 159 -6.64 4.35 -16.81
CA ALA A 159 -7.52 5.09 -17.71
C ALA A 159 -7.77 4.32 -19.02
N ARG A 160 -8.91 4.57 -19.66
CA ARG A 160 -9.21 4.00 -20.99
C ARG A 160 -8.43 4.71 -22.10
N GLU A 161 -8.18 5.99 -21.91
CA GLU A 161 -7.52 6.87 -22.85
C GLU A 161 -6.53 7.79 -22.11
N ASN A 162 -5.53 8.30 -22.81
CA ASN A 162 -4.61 9.32 -22.27
C ASN A 162 -5.18 10.74 -22.46
N THR A 163 -6.39 10.95 -21.95
CA THR A 163 -7.06 12.26 -21.92
C THR A 163 -7.28 12.67 -20.47
N ARG A 164 -7.35 13.99 -20.21
CA ARG A 164 -7.57 14.49 -18.84
C ARG A 164 -8.85 13.91 -18.26
N GLU A 165 -9.91 13.90 -19.05
CA GLU A 165 -11.22 13.39 -18.68
C GLU A 165 -11.15 11.91 -18.30
N SER A 166 -10.55 11.07 -19.15
CA SER A 166 -10.45 9.61 -18.88
C SER A 166 -9.60 9.29 -17.65
N ILE A 167 -8.54 10.08 -17.39
CA ILE A 167 -7.69 9.95 -16.20
C ILE A 167 -8.48 10.35 -14.95
N PHE A 168 -9.19 11.49 -14.98
CA PHE A 168 -10.00 11.94 -13.84
C PHE A 168 -11.15 10.98 -13.55
N ASP A 169 -11.82 10.44 -14.58
CA ASP A 169 -12.85 9.42 -14.41
C ASP A 169 -12.29 8.15 -13.75
N ALA A 170 -11.02 7.80 -14.04
CA ALA A 170 -10.33 6.65 -13.46
C ALA A 170 -10.01 6.87 -11.97
N MET A 171 -9.53 8.06 -11.65
CA MET A 171 -9.30 8.50 -10.28
C MET A 171 -10.62 8.52 -9.48
N GLN A 172 -11.70 9.07 -10.06
CA GLN A 172 -12.99 9.14 -9.39
C GLN A 172 -13.61 7.76 -9.12
N ARG A 173 -13.47 6.81 -10.06
CA ARG A 173 -13.89 5.41 -9.85
C ARG A 173 -12.88 4.58 -9.06
N LYS A 174 -11.78 5.19 -8.59
CA LYS A 174 -10.74 4.58 -7.75
C LYS A 174 -9.96 3.45 -8.42
N GLU A 175 -9.93 3.41 -9.75
CA GLU A 175 -9.18 2.40 -10.49
C GLU A 175 -7.71 2.79 -10.61
N VAL A 176 -7.06 2.82 -9.45
CA VAL A 176 -5.72 3.32 -9.22
C VAL A 176 -4.96 2.38 -8.28
N TYR A 177 -3.64 2.55 -8.23
CA TYR A 177 -2.79 1.92 -7.23
C TYR A 177 -1.58 2.83 -6.94
N GLY A 178 -0.97 2.65 -5.77
CA GLY A 178 0.26 3.31 -5.39
C GLY A 178 1.45 2.39 -5.50
N THR A 179 2.63 2.94 -5.82
CA THR A 179 3.92 2.26 -5.64
C THR A 179 4.83 3.11 -4.77
N THR A 180 5.74 2.47 -4.06
CA THR A 180 6.73 3.14 -3.19
C THR A 180 7.95 3.66 -3.96
N GLY A 181 7.88 3.65 -5.30
CA GLY A 181 8.94 4.17 -6.16
C GLY A 181 8.98 3.48 -7.52
N PRO A 182 9.14 2.13 -7.57
CA PRO A 182 9.23 1.40 -8.82
C PRO A 182 7.94 1.48 -9.65
N ARG A 183 8.07 1.42 -10.98
CA ARG A 183 6.95 1.40 -11.93
C ARG A 183 6.43 -0.02 -12.16
N MET A 184 6.17 -0.74 -11.06
CA MET A 184 5.48 -2.03 -11.11
C MET A 184 4.11 -1.86 -11.78
N VAL A 185 3.74 -2.80 -12.65
CA VAL A 185 2.41 -2.83 -13.24
C VAL A 185 1.54 -3.79 -12.46
N VAL A 186 0.54 -3.28 -11.75
CA VAL A 186 -0.32 -4.10 -10.90
C VAL A 186 -1.78 -4.00 -11.33
N ARG A 187 -2.46 -5.15 -11.38
CA ARG A 187 -3.89 -5.21 -11.65
C ARG A 187 -4.57 -6.27 -10.80
N MET A 188 -5.73 -5.91 -10.25
CA MET A 188 -6.57 -6.78 -9.44
C MET A 188 -8.03 -6.64 -9.90
N PHE A 189 -8.70 -7.79 -10.05
CA PHE A 189 -10.12 -7.90 -10.28
C PHE A 189 -10.73 -8.87 -9.27
N GLY A 190 -11.94 -8.59 -8.80
CA GLY A 190 -12.71 -9.45 -7.92
C GLY A 190 -13.99 -9.92 -8.61
N GLY A 191 -14.35 -11.19 -8.41
CA GLY A 191 -15.50 -11.80 -9.06
C GLY A 191 -15.94 -13.07 -8.35
N TRP A 192 -16.75 -13.86 -9.04
CA TRP A 192 -17.31 -15.12 -8.51
C TRP A 192 -16.95 -16.33 -9.37
N GLU A 193 -16.40 -16.10 -10.57
CA GLU A 193 -16.28 -17.10 -11.63
C GLU A 193 -14.91 -17.08 -12.32
N PHE A 194 -13.91 -16.38 -11.75
CA PHE A 194 -12.54 -16.48 -12.24
C PHE A 194 -11.99 -17.89 -12.03
N THR A 195 -11.24 -18.34 -13.03
CA THR A 195 -10.55 -19.63 -13.06
C THR A 195 -9.10 -19.42 -13.45
N GLU A 196 -8.22 -20.37 -13.16
CA GLU A 196 -6.81 -20.29 -13.58
C GLU A 196 -6.66 -20.11 -15.11
N GLN A 197 -7.61 -20.62 -15.90
CA GLN A 197 -7.61 -20.45 -17.36
C GLN A 197 -7.78 -18.99 -17.79
N ASP A 198 -8.44 -18.16 -16.98
CA ASP A 198 -8.62 -16.74 -17.27
C ASP A 198 -7.29 -15.96 -17.23
N MET A 199 -6.29 -16.50 -16.53
CA MET A 199 -4.92 -15.98 -16.54
C MET A 199 -4.10 -16.41 -17.75
N ASN A 200 -4.53 -17.44 -18.48
CA ASN A 200 -3.87 -17.93 -19.69
C ASN A 200 -4.25 -17.13 -20.94
N SER A 201 -4.43 -15.82 -20.79
CA SER A 201 -4.74 -14.86 -21.85
C SER A 201 -3.61 -13.85 -21.98
N ARG A 202 -3.33 -13.38 -23.20
CA ARG A 202 -2.44 -12.23 -23.41
C ARG A 202 -3.07 -10.90 -23.00
N MET A 203 -4.36 -10.91 -22.68
CA MET A 203 -5.16 -9.75 -22.27
C MET A 203 -6.00 -10.07 -21.02
N PRO A 204 -5.37 -10.41 -19.88
CA PRO A 204 -6.10 -10.80 -18.67
C PRO A 204 -7.04 -9.69 -18.18
N ALA A 205 -6.70 -8.42 -18.45
CA ALA A 205 -7.55 -7.28 -18.11
C ALA A 205 -8.93 -7.31 -18.79
N VAL A 206 -9.04 -7.79 -20.05
CA VAL A 206 -10.33 -7.87 -20.74
C VAL A 206 -11.26 -8.85 -20.03
N VAL A 207 -10.73 -10.04 -19.72
CA VAL A 207 -11.47 -11.05 -18.95
C VAL A 207 -11.86 -10.50 -17.57
N GLY A 208 -10.95 -9.76 -16.94
CA GLY A 208 -11.17 -9.07 -15.66
C GLY A 208 -12.37 -8.12 -15.69
N TYR A 209 -12.48 -7.29 -16.71
CA TYR A 209 -13.61 -6.37 -16.88
C TYR A 209 -14.91 -7.08 -17.24
N GLU A 210 -14.86 -8.13 -18.06
CA GLU A 210 -16.04 -8.90 -18.45
C GLU A 210 -16.66 -9.63 -17.25
N LYS A 211 -15.84 -10.40 -16.54
CA LYS A 211 -16.29 -11.30 -15.48
C LYS A 211 -16.38 -10.65 -14.09
N GLY A 212 -15.60 -9.60 -13.82
CA GLY A 212 -15.43 -9.07 -12.47
C GLY A 212 -15.61 -7.57 -12.31
N THR A 213 -15.20 -7.11 -11.13
CA THR A 213 -15.07 -5.70 -10.74
C THR A 213 -13.58 -5.38 -10.62
N PRO A 214 -13.08 -4.27 -11.20
CA PRO A 214 -11.70 -3.84 -11.01
C PRO A 214 -11.46 -3.30 -9.58
N MET A 215 -10.19 -3.22 -9.19
CA MET A 215 -9.74 -2.52 -7.97
C MET A 215 -10.43 -1.15 -7.79
N GLY A 216 -10.83 -0.82 -6.55
CA GLY A 216 -11.57 0.39 -6.22
C GLY A 216 -13.10 0.28 -6.27
N GLY A 217 -13.63 -0.82 -6.82
CA GLY A 217 -15.07 -1.05 -6.95
C GLY A 217 -15.69 -1.95 -5.88
N ASP A 218 -17.00 -2.14 -6.00
CA ASP A 218 -17.79 -3.11 -5.25
C ASP A 218 -17.94 -4.42 -6.03
N LEU A 219 -17.75 -5.55 -5.36
CA LEU A 219 -18.08 -6.85 -5.93
C LEU A 219 -19.53 -6.85 -6.40
N ARG A 220 -19.75 -7.41 -7.59
CA ARG A 220 -21.09 -7.69 -8.10
C ARG A 220 -21.84 -8.55 -7.09
N VAL A 221 -23.16 -8.47 -7.14
CA VAL A 221 -24.06 -9.28 -6.31
C VAL A 221 -23.65 -10.76 -6.34
N MET A 222 -23.48 -11.34 -5.15
CA MET A 222 -23.15 -12.76 -4.97
C MET A 222 -24.22 -13.67 -5.61
N PRO A 223 -23.82 -14.57 -6.55
CA PRO A 223 -24.68 -15.64 -7.05
C PRO A 223 -25.06 -16.62 -5.93
N LYS A 224 -26.22 -17.27 -6.04
CA LYS A 224 -26.73 -18.20 -5.01
C LYS A 224 -25.80 -19.38 -4.74
N ASP A 225 -25.12 -19.87 -5.78
CA ASP A 225 -24.27 -21.06 -5.72
C ASP A 225 -22.78 -20.73 -5.50
N ALA A 226 -22.44 -19.43 -5.44
CA ALA A 226 -21.08 -19.01 -5.18
C ALA A 226 -20.71 -19.30 -3.72
N LYS A 227 -19.48 -19.80 -3.50
CA LYS A 227 -18.97 -20.12 -2.15
C LYS A 227 -18.16 -18.98 -1.54
N ALA A 228 -17.33 -18.35 -2.36
CA ALA A 228 -16.44 -17.26 -1.97
C ALA A 228 -16.15 -16.40 -3.21
N PRO A 229 -15.79 -15.11 -3.03
CA PRO A 229 -15.23 -14.33 -4.13
C PRO A 229 -13.86 -14.89 -4.53
N ASN A 230 -13.54 -14.78 -5.81
CA ASN A 230 -12.22 -15.03 -6.34
C ASN A 230 -11.61 -13.74 -6.89
N PHE A 231 -10.30 -13.64 -6.75
CA PHE A 231 -9.52 -12.47 -7.09
C PHE A 231 -8.46 -12.87 -8.09
N MET A 232 -8.53 -12.25 -9.26
CA MET A 232 -7.54 -12.37 -10.31
C MET A 232 -6.53 -11.23 -10.12
N VAL A 233 -5.29 -11.57 -9.81
CA VAL A 233 -4.22 -10.60 -9.54
C VAL A 233 -3.04 -10.88 -10.44
N TYR A 234 -2.52 -9.82 -11.06
CA TYR A 234 -1.34 -9.86 -11.92
C TYR A 234 -0.41 -8.70 -11.60
N ALA A 235 0.88 -8.99 -11.52
CA ALA A 235 1.92 -8.02 -11.31
C ALA A 235 3.10 -8.28 -12.26
N LEU A 236 3.59 -7.20 -12.86
CA LEU A 236 4.89 -7.14 -13.51
C LEU A 236 5.83 -6.30 -12.68
N ARG A 237 7.09 -6.73 -12.57
CA ARG A 237 8.15 -5.85 -12.08
C ARG A 237 8.26 -4.58 -12.91
N ASP A 238 8.88 -3.56 -12.34
CA ASP A 238 9.42 -2.47 -13.15
C ASP A 238 10.39 -3.05 -14.21
N PRO A 239 10.24 -2.72 -15.51
CA PRO A 239 11.12 -3.21 -16.57
C PRO A 239 12.63 -3.07 -16.30
N ILE A 240 13.03 -2.02 -15.59
CA ILE A 240 14.43 -1.76 -15.20
C ILE A 240 14.71 -2.00 -13.70
N GLY A 241 13.70 -2.37 -12.92
CA GLY A 241 13.81 -2.58 -11.47
C GLY A 241 14.00 -4.04 -11.05
N ALA A 242 13.70 -4.32 -9.78
CA ALA A 242 13.95 -5.62 -9.18
C ALA A 242 12.86 -6.65 -9.51
N ASN A 243 13.19 -7.93 -9.46
CA ASN A 243 12.20 -8.99 -9.58
C ASN A 243 11.22 -8.98 -8.39
N LEU A 244 10.04 -9.56 -8.59
CA LEU A 244 8.99 -9.67 -7.58
C LEU A 244 9.31 -10.77 -6.56
N ASP A 245 9.13 -10.48 -5.27
CA ASP A 245 9.10 -11.46 -4.17
C ASP A 245 7.77 -12.22 -4.22
N ARG A 246 6.67 -11.49 -3.95
CA ARG A 246 5.34 -12.07 -3.72
C ARG A 246 4.20 -11.09 -3.96
N ILE A 247 3.02 -11.65 -4.16
CA ILE A 247 1.73 -10.97 -4.09
C ILE A 247 1.04 -11.43 -2.81
N GLN A 248 0.55 -10.46 -2.05
CA GLN A 248 -0.32 -10.66 -0.91
C GLN A 248 -1.71 -10.10 -1.19
N ILE A 249 -2.74 -10.74 -0.62
CA ILE A 249 -4.07 -10.14 -0.50
C ILE A 249 -4.29 -9.80 0.98
N VAL A 250 -4.54 -8.53 1.25
CA VAL A 250 -4.92 -8.03 2.57
C VAL A 250 -6.44 -7.95 2.62
N LYS A 251 -7.03 -8.73 3.53
CA LYS A 251 -8.47 -8.76 3.80
C LYS A 251 -8.74 -8.02 5.11
N GLY A 252 -9.71 -7.12 5.12
CA GLY A 252 -10.30 -6.57 6.34
C GLY A 252 -11.80 -6.82 6.38
N TRP A 253 -12.36 -7.09 7.56
CA TRP A 253 -13.80 -7.33 7.72
C TRP A 253 -14.30 -6.87 9.08
N ILE A 254 -15.62 -6.77 9.21
CA ILE A 254 -16.30 -6.51 10.47
C ILE A 254 -17.16 -7.71 10.86
N ASP A 255 -17.05 -8.15 12.11
CA ASP A 255 -17.86 -9.25 12.63
C ASP A 255 -19.25 -8.78 13.10
N THR A 256 -20.08 -9.73 13.53
CA THR A 256 -21.44 -9.47 14.00
C THR A 256 -21.50 -8.68 15.32
N ASN A 257 -20.38 -8.58 16.04
CA ASN A 257 -20.26 -7.80 17.28
C ASN A 257 -19.74 -6.38 17.01
N GLY A 258 -19.51 -6.01 15.75
CA GLY A 258 -18.96 -4.72 15.36
C GLY A 258 -17.44 -4.62 15.51
N LYS A 259 -16.74 -5.72 15.81
CA LYS A 259 -15.27 -5.73 15.88
C LYS A 259 -14.68 -5.90 14.49
N THR A 260 -13.70 -5.07 14.17
CA THR A 260 -12.94 -5.14 12.92
C THR A 260 -11.76 -6.10 13.04
N HIS A 261 -11.43 -6.74 11.94
CA HIS A 261 -10.37 -7.74 11.84
C HIS A 261 -9.60 -7.56 10.53
N GLU A 262 -8.39 -8.08 10.47
CA GLU A 262 -7.60 -8.18 9.25
C GLU A 262 -6.87 -9.51 9.15
N LYS A 263 -6.50 -9.87 7.92
CA LYS A 263 -5.63 -11.01 7.64
C LYS A 263 -4.91 -10.78 6.32
N VAL A 264 -3.62 -11.11 6.30
CA VAL A 264 -2.77 -11.07 5.11
C VAL A 264 -2.57 -12.50 4.61
N TYR A 265 -2.75 -12.70 3.30
CA TYR A 265 -2.53 -13.96 2.64
C TYR A 265 -1.42 -13.80 1.59
N ASP A 266 -0.36 -14.60 1.66
CA ASP A 266 0.54 -14.78 0.51
C ASP A 266 -0.18 -15.65 -0.54
N VAL A 267 -0.40 -15.11 -1.75
CA VAL A 267 -1.24 -15.76 -2.79
C VAL A 267 -0.48 -16.17 -4.04
N ALA A 268 0.71 -15.59 -4.26
CA ALA A 268 1.67 -15.99 -5.28
C ALA A 268 3.06 -15.53 -4.84
N TRP A 269 4.10 -16.32 -5.10
CA TRP A 269 5.47 -15.95 -4.75
C TRP A 269 6.49 -16.61 -5.65
N SER A 270 7.68 -16.01 -5.68
CA SER A 270 8.82 -16.47 -6.48
C SER A 270 9.61 -17.59 -5.81
N GLY A 271 10.26 -18.40 -6.65
CA GLY A 271 11.12 -19.51 -6.23
C GLY A 271 10.34 -20.68 -5.61
N ASN A 272 11.06 -21.75 -5.25
CA ASN A 272 10.47 -22.98 -4.72
C ASN A 272 10.29 -22.92 -3.19
N ARG A 273 9.89 -21.77 -2.66
CA ARG A 273 9.65 -21.58 -1.22
C ARG A 273 8.31 -22.23 -0.84
N THR A 274 8.25 -22.83 0.33
CA THR A 274 7.03 -23.41 0.89
C THR A 274 6.69 -22.73 2.21
N VAL A 275 5.40 -22.53 2.46
CA VAL A 275 4.91 -21.99 3.73
C VAL A 275 5.38 -22.91 4.88
N GLY A 276 5.98 -22.30 5.89
CA GLY A 276 6.48 -23.00 7.07
C GLY A 276 5.35 -23.51 7.97
N VAL A 277 5.71 -24.33 8.96
CA VAL A 277 4.77 -24.87 9.97
C VAL A 277 4.07 -23.79 10.80
N ASN A 278 4.65 -22.59 10.87
CA ASN A 278 4.08 -21.41 11.52
C ASN A 278 3.09 -20.64 10.63
N GLY A 279 2.80 -21.14 9.42
CA GLY A 279 1.92 -20.48 8.46
C GLY A 279 2.55 -19.29 7.73
N LYS A 280 3.86 -19.03 7.90
CA LYS A 280 4.57 -17.93 7.26
C LYS A 280 5.43 -18.42 6.09
N LEU A 281 5.45 -17.65 5.01
CA LEU A 281 6.35 -17.89 3.89
C LEU A 281 7.77 -17.40 4.25
N PRO A 282 8.84 -18.20 4.08
CA PRO A 282 10.19 -17.73 4.29
C PRO A 282 10.52 -16.49 3.45
N ALA A 283 11.29 -15.56 4.04
CA ALA A 283 11.75 -14.37 3.35
C ALA A 283 12.47 -14.72 2.04
N VAL A 284 12.28 -13.86 1.03
CA VAL A 284 13.11 -13.92 -0.17
C VAL A 284 14.55 -13.56 0.22
N GLY A 285 15.54 -14.15 -0.46
CA GLY A 285 16.94 -13.79 -0.22
C GLY A 285 17.23 -12.31 -0.47
N ASN A 286 18.44 -11.88 -0.17
CA ASN A 286 18.92 -10.53 -0.46
C ASN A 286 20.15 -10.62 -1.37
N THR A 287 20.14 -9.87 -2.48
CA THR A 287 21.25 -9.81 -3.45
C THR A 287 21.93 -8.45 -3.50
N VAL A 288 21.57 -7.54 -2.59
CA VAL A 288 22.15 -6.19 -2.50
C VAL A 288 23.63 -6.30 -2.21
N ASP A 289 24.42 -5.73 -3.11
CA ASP A 289 25.82 -5.41 -2.94
C ASP A 289 25.92 -3.98 -2.42
N VAL A 290 26.02 -3.86 -1.09
CA VAL A 290 26.11 -2.57 -0.38
C VAL A 290 27.35 -1.78 -0.82
N ALA A 291 28.47 -2.46 -1.09
CA ALA A 291 29.73 -1.79 -1.42
C ALA A 291 29.69 -1.14 -2.80
N ASN A 292 28.89 -1.68 -3.73
CA ASN A 292 28.73 -1.16 -5.08
C ASN A 292 27.38 -0.48 -5.33
N ALA A 293 26.54 -0.34 -4.29
CA ALA A 293 25.16 0.14 -4.36
C ALA A 293 24.38 -0.48 -5.55
N ASN A 294 24.41 -1.81 -5.65
CA ASN A 294 23.77 -2.54 -6.74
C ASN A 294 23.10 -3.83 -6.22
N TRP A 295 22.39 -4.55 -7.07
CA TRP A 295 21.78 -5.84 -6.76
C TRP A 295 21.72 -6.72 -8.02
N THR A 296 21.29 -7.98 -7.87
CA THR A 296 21.10 -8.87 -9.03
C THR A 296 19.71 -9.47 -9.04
N ASN A 297 19.11 -9.57 -10.22
CA ASN A 297 17.84 -10.27 -10.42
C ASN A 297 18.02 -11.81 -10.53
N SER A 298 18.94 -12.37 -9.72
CA SER A 298 19.21 -13.82 -9.65
C SER A 298 18.17 -14.59 -8.81
N ILE A 299 17.34 -13.87 -8.06
CA ILE A 299 16.17 -14.36 -7.32
C ILE A 299 14.92 -13.55 -7.72
N GLY A 300 13.76 -13.93 -7.18
CA GLY A 300 12.49 -13.28 -7.54
C GLY A 300 11.91 -13.80 -8.87
N ALA A 301 10.79 -13.22 -9.29
CA ALA A 301 10.17 -13.49 -10.60
C ALA A 301 9.89 -12.18 -11.36
N SER A 302 10.00 -12.19 -12.69
CA SER A 302 9.69 -11.00 -13.50
C SER A 302 8.19 -10.68 -13.51
N GLU A 303 7.36 -11.70 -13.32
CA GLU A 303 5.90 -11.59 -13.25
C GLU A 303 5.35 -12.55 -12.20
N LEU A 304 4.23 -12.16 -11.59
CA LEU A 304 3.44 -13.01 -10.71
C LEU A 304 1.97 -12.87 -11.07
N ALA A 305 1.27 -13.99 -11.10
CA ALA A 305 -0.09 -14.10 -11.62
C ALA A 305 -0.82 -15.18 -10.85
N THR A 306 -2.05 -14.92 -10.37
CA THR A 306 -2.84 -15.94 -9.69
C THR A 306 -4.34 -15.64 -9.72
N VAL A 307 -5.14 -16.68 -9.54
CA VAL A 307 -6.54 -16.57 -9.12
C VAL A 307 -6.65 -17.15 -7.72
N TRP A 308 -7.02 -16.33 -6.76
CA TRP A 308 -7.13 -16.72 -5.36
C TRP A 308 -8.57 -16.57 -4.86
N ALA A 309 -9.09 -17.58 -4.19
CA ALA A 309 -10.40 -17.54 -3.54
C ALA A 309 -10.22 -17.39 -2.02
N ASP A 310 -11.05 -16.55 -1.39
CA ASP A 310 -11.00 -16.35 0.06
C ASP A 310 -11.40 -17.63 0.82
N PRO A 311 -10.46 -18.30 1.52
CA PRO A 311 -10.74 -19.58 2.17
C PRO A 311 -11.60 -19.43 3.44
N GLU A 312 -11.67 -18.21 3.99
CA GLU A 312 -12.37 -17.89 5.24
C GLU A 312 -13.49 -16.88 4.98
N PHE A 313 -14.07 -16.95 3.78
CA PHE A 313 -15.16 -16.06 3.38
C PHE A 313 -16.42 -16.33 4.22
N ASN A 314 -17.01 -15.24 4.71
CA ASN A 314 -18.31 -15.26 5.36
C ASN A 314 -19.26 -14.30 4.62
N PRO A 315 -20.30 -14.81 3.94
CA PRO A 315 -21.22 -13.98 3.15
C PRO A 315 -22.08 -13.02 3.99
N LYS A 316 -22.02 -13.12 5.32
CA LYS A 316 -22.76 -12.23 6.23
C LYS A 316 -21.94 -11.03 6.71
N GLN A 317 -20.64 -10.98 6.39
CA GLN A 317 -19.74 -9.93 6.86
C GLN A 317 -19.41 -8.96 5.73
N LYS A 318 -19.44 -7.66 6.00
CA LYS A 318 -18.84 -6.69 5.09
C LYS A 318 -17.33 -6.86 5.13
N ALA A 319 -16.68 -6.78 3.97
CA ALA A 319 -15.24 -6.97 3.85
C ALA A 319 -14.65 -6.10 2.73
N PHE A 320 -13.35 -5.87 2.78
CA PHE A 320 -12.57 -5.33 1.68
C PHE A 320 -11.32 -6.18 1.44
N TYR A 321 -10.80 -6.09 0.22
CA TYR A 321 -9.61 -6.80 -0.23
C TYR A 321 -8.76 -5.88 -1.09
N TYR A 322 -7.47 -5.78 -0.82
CA TYR A 322 -6.52 -5.18 -1.77
C TYR A 322 -5.29 -6.06 -1.90
N ALA A 323 -4.60 -5.94 -3.04
CA ALA A 323 -3.34 -6.60 -3.25
C ALA A 323 -2.18 -5.71 -2.80
N ARG A 324 -1.22 -6.32 -2.12
CA ARG A 324 0.11 -5.77 -1.86
C ARG A 324 1.13 -6.59 -2.64
N VAL A 325 1.86 -5.95 -3.55
CA VAL A 325 2.95 -6.60 -4.31
C VAL A 325 4.27 -6.16 -3.71
N ILE A 326 5.21 -7.08 -3.53
CA ILE A 326 6.51 -6.83 -2.90
C ILE A 326 7.59 -7.30 -3.87
N GLU A 327 8.62 -6.47 -4.08
CA GLU A 327 9.82 -6.87 -4.82
C GLU A 327 10.93 -7.41 -3.90
N ILE A 328 11.93 -8.03 -4.50
CA ILE A 328 13.13 -8.46 -3.77
C ILE A 328 13.89 -7.23 -3.24
N PRO A 329 14.74 -7.40 -2.20
CA PRO A 329 15.50 -6.28 -1.66
C PRO A 329 16.35 -5.55 -2.70
N THR A 330 16.30 -4.22 -2.67
CA THR A 330 17.11 -3.28 -3.46
C THR A 330 17.90 -2.35 -2.55
N PRO A 331 18.99 -1.72 -3.03
CA PRO A 331 19.68 -0.71 -2.24
C PRO A 331 18.75 0.47 -1.93
N ARG A 332 18.76 0.95 -0.69
CA ARG A 332 18.07 2.18 -0.29
C ARG A 332 18.87 3.40 -0.76
N TRP A 333 18.25 4.58 -0.91
CA TRP A 333 18.89 5.82 -1.35
C TRP A 333 20.09 6.21 -0.51
N THR A 334 20.05 5.86 0.78
CA THR A 334 21.14 6.03 1.72
C THR A 334 22.38 5.23 1.34
N THR A 335 22.19 4.03 0.79
CA THR A 335 23.28 3.19 0.25
C THR A 335 23.85 3.78 -1.04
N TYR A 336 23.00 4.29 -1.94
CA TYR A 336 23.47 4.99 -3.14
C TYR A 336 24.28 6.24 -2.79
N ASP A 337 23.87 7.01 -1.80
CA ASP A 337 24.61 8.17 -1.34
C ASP A 337 25.93 7.79 -0.67
N ALA A 338 25.94 6.78 0.20
CA ALA A 338 27.16 6.27 0.82
C ALA A 338 28.21 5.90 -0.24
N PHE A 339 27.79 5.18 -1.27
CA PHE A 339 28.61 4.84 -2.43
C PHE A 339 29.06 6.08 -3.22
N ARG A 340 28.12 6.96 -3.59
CA ARG A 340 28.37 8.15 -4.42
C ARG A 340 29.35 9.14 -3.77
N PHE A 341 29.29 9.28 -2.45
CA PHE A 341 30.11 10.23 -1.70
C PHE A 341 31.32 9.58 -1.01
N GLY A 342 31.48 8.26 -1.08
CA GLY A 342 32.58 7.55 -0.42
C GLY A 342 32.56 7.69 1.10
N ILE A 343 31.37 7.67 1.69
CA ILE A 343 31.16 7.77 3.15
C ILE A 343 30.61 6.46 3.70
N GLU A 344 30.78 6.24 5.00
CA GLU A 344 30.22 5.07 5.67
C GLU A 344 28.71 5.25 5.86
N LEU A 345 27.95 4.18 5.57
CA LEU A 345 26.54 4.11 5.91
C LEU A 345 26.40 4.04 7.45
N PRO A 346 25.64 4.93 8.11
CA PRO A 346 25.47 4.87 9.55
C PRO A 346 24.84 3.53 10.00
N LYS A 347 25.23 3.03 11.18
CA LYS A 347 24.87 1.67 11.63
C LYS A 347 23.37 1.41 11.77
N ASP A 348 22.59 2.44 12.10
CA ASP A 348 21.15 2.35 12.31
C ASP A 348 20.34 2.63 11.04
N VAL A 349 21.01 2.82 9.90
CA VAL A 349 20.37 3.11 8.61
C VAL A 349 20.27 1.82 7.79
N PRO A 350 19.08 1.41 7.36
CA PRO A 350 18.91 0.24 6.51
C PRO A 350 19.69 0.38 5.19
N ALA A 351 20.48 -0.65 4.85
CA ALA A 351 21.23 -0.68 3.61
C ALA A 351 20.37 -1.08 2.40
N SER A 352 19.22 -1.72 2.64
CA SER A 352 18.31 -2.18 1.62
C SER A 352 16.86 -1.90 2.01
N THR A 353 16.00 -1.77 1.01
CA THR A 353 14.56 -1.65 1.13
C THR A 353 13.86 -2.75 0.32
N GLN A 354 12.59 -3.01 0.60
CA GLN A 354 11.74 -3.85 -0.23
C GLN A 354 10.54 -3.03 -0.67
N GLU A 355 10.64 -2.53 -1.89
CA GLU A 355 9.61 -1.72 -2.49
C GLU A 355 8.35 -2.54 -2.74
N ARG A 356 7.25 -1.83 -2.87
CA ARG A 356 5.92 -2.43 -2.88
C ARG A 356 4.91 -1.58 -3.62
N ALA A 357 3.80 -2.21 -3.94
CA ALA A 357 2.64 -1.58 -4.54
C ALA A 357 1.37 -1.97 -3.78
N TYR A 358 0.41 -1.05 -3.72
CA TYR A 358 -0.87 -1.24 -3.07
C TYR A 358 -2.01 -0.92 -4.03
N THR A 359 -2.87 -1.88 -4.33
CA THR A 359 -4.06 -1.62 -5.16
C THR A 359 -5.14 -0.90 -4.35
N SER A 360 -6.03 -0.18 -5.03
CA SER A 360 -7.30 0.22 -4.40
C SER A 360 -8.09 -1.00 -3.90
N PRO A 361 -8.82 -0.90 -2.78
CA PRO A 361 -9.60 -2.01 -2.27
C PRO A 361 -10.81 -2.35 -3.14
N ILE A 362 -11.13 -3.63 -3.23
CA ILE A 362 -12.40 -4.16 -3.72
C ILE A 362 -13.27 -4.51 -2.52
N TRP A 363 -14.54 -4.11 -2.56
CA TRP A 363 -15.45 -4.20 -1.42
C TRP A 363 -16.50 -5.29 -1.59
N TYR A 364 -16.87 -5.94 -0.49
CA TYR A 364 -17.98 -6.87 -0.41
C TYR A 364 -19.01 -6.37 0.61
N THR A 365 -20.27 -6.30 0.17
CA THR A 365 -21.41 -5.96 1.02
C THR A 365 -22.46 -7.07 0.90
N PRO A 366 -22.85 -7.71 2.02
CA PRO A 366 -23.94 -8.69 2.03
C PRO A 366 -25.25 -8.09 1.49
N LYS A 367 -26.09 -8.94 0.88
CA LYS A 367 -27.47 -8.54 0.57
C LYS A 367 -28.23 -8.31 1.87
N SER A 368 -28.94 -7.17 1.94
CA SER A 368 -29.91 -6.86 2.99
C SER A 368 -31.14 -7.76 2.93
#